data_AF-A0A352PNZ2-F1
#
_entry.id   AF-A0A352PNZ2-F1
#
_cell.length_a   1.000
_cell.length_b   1.000
_cell.length_c   1.000
_cell.angle_alpha   90.00
_cell.angle_beta   90.00
_cell.angle_gamma   90.00
#
_symmetry.space_group_name_H-M   'P 1'
#
loop_
_entity.id
_entity.type
_entity.pdbx_description
1 polymer ?
#
loop_
_entity_poly.entity_id
_entity_poly.type
_entity_poly.pdbx_seq_one_letter_code
_entity_poly.pdbx_strand_id
1 'polypeptide(L)'
;ADAVREVMTKYSNVHLITGKKEGLGAAYIRGMSYALDTLGAEVLIQMDADFSHKVEDVPRLIAALDEGADFVIGSRYVKGGKIPDNWGLLRVMISRWGNRCARYIAGLHPIRDCTAGFRVIRASLLRKIRLDDLNVQGYAFTVVFLNKAVRNHAIVKEVPVEFVDRVRGVSKLGVPDILEFFLNVWKIRFSRS
;
A
#
# COMPACT_ATOMS: atom_id res chain seq x y z
N ALA A 1 -11.43 3.21 17.42
CA ALA A 1 -10.51 4.14 18.11
C ALA A 1 -10.28 3.68 19.54
N ASP A 2 -11.33 3.28 20.26
CA ASP A 2 -11.24 2.94 21.69
C ASP A 2 -10.35 1.73 21.98
N ALA A 3 -10.42 0.69 21.16
CA ALA A 3 -9.50 -0.45 21.26
C ALA A 3 -8.02 -0.04 21.17
N VAL A 4 -7.69 0.94 20.30
CA VAL A 4 -6.31 1.44 20.20
C VAL A 4 -5.94 2.24 21.45
N ARG A 5 -6.85 3.08 21.97
CA ARG A 5 -6.62 3.84 23.21
C ARG A 5 -6.34 2.93 24.41
N GLU A 6 -7.05 1.81 24.52
CA GLU A 6 -6.77 0.83 25.57
C GLU A 6 -5.35 0.25 25.41
N VAL A 7 -4.97 -0.14 24.20
CA VAL A 7 -3.64 -0.68 23.92
C VAL A 7 -2.52 0.34 24.20
N MET A 8 -2.75 1.64 23.96
CA MET A 8 -1.80 2.71 24.29
C MET A 8 -1.50 2.81 25.78
N THR A 9 -2.40 2.37 26.66
CA THR A 9 -2.13 2.32 28.12
C THR A 9 -1.09 1.26 28.48
N LYS A 10 -0.92 0.24 27.62
CA LYS A 10 -0.03 -0.90 27.84
C LYS A 10 1.29 -0.76 27.08
N TYR A 11 1.28 -0.07 25.94
CA TYR A 11 2.42 0.04 25.04
C TYR A 11 2.67 1.50 24.66
N SER A 12 3.80 2.05 25.12
CA SER A 12 4.19 3.45 24.88
C SER A 12 4.57 3.75 23.42
N ASN A 13 4.91 2.71 22.65
CA ASN A 13 5.25 2.79 21.24
C ASN A 13 4.01 2.65 20.31
N VAL A 14 2.80 2.65 20.86
CA VAL A 14 1.56 2.67 20.09
C VAL A 14 1.01 4.09 20.07
N HIS A 15 0.74 4.60 18.87
CA HIS A 15 0.25 5.96 18.66
C HIS A 15 -1.08 5.92 17.89
N LEU A 16 -2.09 6.65 18.38
CA LEU A 16 -3.36 6.83 17.68
C LEU A 16 -3.43 8.22 17.04
N ILE A 17 -3.47 8.26 15.72
CA ILE A 17 -3.52 9.51 14.95
C ILE A 17 -4.91 9.62 14.33
N THR A 18 -5.70 10.59 14.78
CA THR A 18 -7.08 10.82 14.31
C THR A 18 -7.20 12.09 13.48
N GLY A 19 -8.28 12.22 12.73
CA GLY A 19 -8.62 13.44 11.98
C GLY A 19 -9.86 13.21 11.12
N LYS A 20 -10.15 14.16 10.22
CA LYS A 20 -11.33 14.09 9.34
C LYS A 20 -11.32 12.82 8.49
N LYS A 21 -12.51 12.26 8.24
CA LYS A 21 -12.73 11.07 7.42
C LYS A 21 -12.74 11.45 5.94
N GLU A 22 -11.55 11.56 5.35
CA GLU A 22 -11.34 12.03 3.97
C GLU A 22 -10.89 10.91 3.01
N GLY A 23 -10.94 9.66 3.47
CA GLY A 23 -10.59 8.47 2.68
C GLY A 23 -9.29 7.80 3.12
N LEU A 24 -8.95 6.72 2.41
CA LEU A 24 -7.80 5.86 2.73
C LEU A 24 -6.46 6.60 2.53
N GLY A 25 -6.31 7.31 1.40
CA GLY A 25 -5.09 8.06 1.10
C GLY A 25 -4.77 9.11 2.15
N ALA A 26 -5.76 9.94 2.53
CA ALA A 26 -5.61 10.94 3.58
C ALA A 26 -5.21 10.34 4.94
N ALA A 27 -5.74 9.16 5.28
CA ALA A 27 -5.36 8.45 6.50
C ALA A 27 -3.90 7.97 6.46
N TYR A 28 -3.46 7.41 5.32
CA TYR A 28 -2.06 7.01 5.14
C TYR A 28 -1.11 8.19 5.15
N ILE A 29 -1.42 9.29 4.46
CA ILE A 29 -0.61 10.51 4.47
C ILE A 29 -0.41 10.99 5.91
N ARG A 30 -1.50 11.09 6.69
CA ARG A 30 -1.43 11.52 8.09
C ARG A 30 -0.54 10.60 8.95
N GLY A 31 -0.65 9.28 8.77
CA GLY A 31 0.20 8.32 9.47
C GLY A 31 1.67 8.39 9.05
N MET A 32 1.94 8.51 7.75
CA MET A 32 3.30 8.64 7.22
C MET A 32 3.97 9.93 7.67
N SER A 33 3.27 11.08 7.62
CA SER A 33 3.77 12.35 8.15
C SER A 33 4.10 12.25 9.63
N TYR A 34 3.22 11.67 10.46
CA TYR A 34 3.50 11.49 11.88
C TYR A 34 4.75 10.63 12.12
N ALA A 35 4.88 9.51 11.40
CA ALA A 35 6.05 8.64 11.51
C ALA A 35 7.35 9.36 11.10
N LEU A 36 7.34 10.15 10.03
CA LEU A 36 8.51 10.84 9.51
C LEU A 36 8.92 12.06 10.34
N ASP A 37 7.94 12.86 10.77
CA ASP A 37 8.16 14.19 11.32
C ASP A 37 8.20 14.18 12.85
N THR A 38 7.40 13.30 13.48
CA THR A 38 7.32 13.20 14.94
C THR A 38 8.18 12.08 15.49
N LEU A 39 8.14 10.88 14.87
CA LEU A 39 8.91 9.73 15.36
C LEU A 39 10.32 9.64 14.76
N GLY A 40 10.63 10.44 13.73
CA GLY A 40 11.92 10.40 13.05
C GLY A 40 12.20 9.05 12.37
N ALA A 41 11.15 8.33 11.95
CA ALA A 41 11.29 6.99 11.40
C ALA A 41 12.18 6.97 10.15
N GLU A 42 13.05 5.95 10.06
CA GLU A 42 13.93 5.71 8.90
C GLU A 42 13.33 4.71 7.90
N VAL A 43 12.42 3.87 8.38
CA VAL A 43 11.71 2.85 7.61
C VAL A 43 10.23 2.89 7.98
N LEU A 44 9.36 2.85 6.99
CA LEU A 44 7.92 2.78 7.19
C LEU A 44 7.39 1.45 6.70
N ILE A 45 6.52 0.85 7.49
CA ILE A 45 5.80 -0.38 7.15
C ILE A 45 4.32 -0.03 7.04
N GLN A 46 3.74 -0.31 5.89
CA GLN A 46 2.33 -0.14 5.60
C GLN A 46 1.67 -1.52 5.60
N MET A 47 0.61 -1.72 6.38
CA MET A 47 -0.21 -2.94 6.34
C MET A 47 -1.64 -2.68 6.83
N ASP A 48 -2.59 -3.47 6.33
CA ASP A 48 -3.98 -3.52 6.81
C ASP A 48 -4.08 -4.18 8.20
N ALA A 49 -5.03 -3.70 9.01
CA ALA A 49 -5.26 -4.15 10.38
C ALA A 49 -6.24 -5.36 10.50
N ASP A 50 -6.59 -6.00 9.40
CA ASP A 50 -7.57 -7.10 9.34
C ASP A 50 -6.94 -8.50 9.28
N PHE A 51 -5.64 -8.58 9.55
CA PHE A 51 -4.82 -9.80 9.51
C PHE A 51 -4.71 -10.47 8.12
N SER A 52 -5.06 -9.75 7.05
CA SER A 52 -4.81 -10.23 5.68
C SER A 52 -3.32 -10.34 5.36
N HIS A 53 -2.49 -9.60 6.11
CA HIS A 53 -1.04 -9.61 6.02
C HIS A 53 -0.44 -10.29 7.25
N LYS A 54 0.50 -11.19 7.01
CA LYS A 54 1.21 -11.92 8.05
C LYS A 54 2.34 -11.04 8.58
N VAL A 55 2.36 -10.80 9.89
CA VAL A 55 3.42 -10.01 10.53
C VAL A 55 4.77 -10.72 10.40
N GLU A 56 4.74 -12.04 10.29
CA GLU A 56 5.90 -12.92 10.11
C GLU A 56 6.65 -12.66 8.78
N ASP A 57 5.99 -12.03 7.80
CA ASP A 57 6.64 -11.65 6.55
C ASP A 57 7.49 -10.37 6.70
N VAL A 58 7.24 -9.53 7.71
CA VAL A 58 7.92 -8.23 7.90
C VAL A 58 9.45 -8.34 7.86
N PRO A 59 10.12 -9.26 8.59
CA PRO A 59 11.57 -9.36 8.56
C PRO A 59 12.14 -9.58 7.15
N ARG A 60 11.44 -10.37 6.31
CA ARG A 60 11.87 -10.65 4.94
C ARG A 60 11.67 -9.45 4.01
N LEU A 61 10.62 -8.65 4.24
CA LEU A 61 10.46 -7.39 3.52
C LEU A 61 11.54 -6.36 3.91
N ILE A 62 11.90 -6.29 5.20
CA ILE A 62 13.00 -5.43 5.68
C ILE A 62 14.34 -5.88 5.09
N ALA A 63 14.63 -7.17 5.05
CA ALA A 63 15.86 -7.69 4.45
C ALA A 63 16.02 -7.25 2.98
N ALA A 64 14.95 -7.24 2.20
CA ALA A 64 14.99 -6.73 0.83
C ALA A 64 15.31 -5.23 0.74
N LEU A 65 14.94 -4.45 1.77
CA LEU A 65 15.35 -3.06 1.92
C LEU A 65 16.86 -2.99 2.14
N ASP A 66 17.39 -3.77 3.08
CA ASP A 66 18.82 -3.81 3.43
C ASP A 66 19.70 -4.23 2.25
N GLU A 67 19.19 -5.05 1.34
CA GLU A 67 19.81 -5.39 0.06
C GLU A 67 19.78 -4.25 -1.00
N GLY A 68 19.41 -3.04 -0.61
CA GLY A 68 19.46 -1.85 -1.45
C GLY A 68 18.15 -1.47 -2.15
N ALA A 69 17.00 -2.04 -1.76
CA ALA A 69 15.70 -1.52 -2.22
C ALA A 69 15.31 -0.25 -1.47
N ASP A 70 14.54 0.62 -2.12
CA ASP A 70 13.92 1.79 -1.50
C ASP A 70 12.44 1.56 -1.18
N PHE A 71 11.80 0.68 -1.95
CA PHE A 71 10.37 0.39 -1.87
C PHE A 71 10.14 -1.12 -2.08
N VAL A 72 9.74 -1.81 -1.02
CA VAL A 72 9.49 -3.25 -1.04
C VAL A 72 7.99 -3.50 -1.00
N ILE A 73 7.52 -4.39 -1.87
CA ILE A 73 6.11 -4.80 -1.96
C ILE A 73 5.99 -6.26 -1.54
N GLY A 74 5.13 -6.55 -0.57
CA GLY A 74 4.61 -7.90 -0.34
C GLY A 74 3.69 -8.28 -1.49
N SER A 75 4.20 -9.06 -2.45
CA SER A 75 3.56 -9.28 -3.75
C SER A 75 2.86 -10.65 -3.82
N ARG A 76 1.60 -10.64 -4.27
CA ARG A 76 0.76 -11.84 -4.45
C ARG A 76 0.95 -12.47 -5.83
N TYR A 77 1.57 -11.75 -6.77
CA TYR A 77 1.62 -12.11 -8.20
C TYR A 77 3.03 -12.40 -8.73
N VAL A 78 4.03 -12.44 -7.86
CA VAL A 78 5.36 -13.02 -8.14
C VAL A 78 5.39 -14.52 -7.85
N LYS A 79 6.44 -15.22 -8.31
CA LYS A 79 6.63 -16.65 -8.02
C LYS A 79 6.68 -16.87 -6.50
N GLY A 80 5.81 -17.74 -5.99
CA GLY A 80 5.65 -18.01 -4.56
C GLY A 80 4.61 -17.13 -3.84
N GLY A 81 4.16 -16.04 -4.46
CA GLY A 81 3.05 -15.24 -3.96
C GLY A 81 1.71 -15.93 -4.18
N LYS A 82 0.75 -15.68 -3.29
CA LYS A 82 -0.57 -16.32 -3.34
C LYS A 82 -1.71 -15.34 -3.05
N ILE A 83 -2.82 -15.56 -3.73
CA ILE A 83 -4.13 -15.02 -3.37
C ILE A 83 -4.94 -16.14 -2.68
N PRO A 84 -5.94 -15.83 -1.85
CA PRO A 84 -6.76 -16.85 -1.20
C PRO A 84 -7.46 -17.77 -2.19
N ASP A 85 -7.42 -19.08 -1.95
CA ASP A 85 -8.04 -20.09 -2.81
C ASP A 85 -9.58 -20.01 -2.78
N ASN A 86 -10.14 -19.45 -1.71
CA ASN A 86 -11.59 -19.27 -1.54
C ASN A 86 -12.13 -18.01 -2.25
N TRP A 87 -11.32 -17.23 -2.96
CA TRP A 87 -11.82 -16.11 -3.73
C TRP A 87 -12.65 -16.60 -4.92
N GLY A 88 -13.92 -16.15 -4.98
CA GLY A 88 -14.75 -16.36 -6.17
C GLY A 88 -14.10 -15.83 -7.44
N LEU A 89 -14.34 -16.50 -8.56
CA LEU A 89 -13.69 -16.22 -9.86
C LEU A 89 -13.77 -14.75 -10.26
N LEU A 90 -14.93 -14.10 -10.04
CA LEU A 90 -15.13 -12.68 -10.34
C LEU A 90 -14.16 -11.78 -9.55
N ARG A 91 -13.94 -12.06 -8.25
CA ARG A 91 -13.01 -11.29 -7.40
C ARG A 91 -11.57 -11.47 -7.88
N VAL A 92 -11.18 -12.70 -8.23
CA VAL A 92 -9.86 -12.99 -8.81
C VAL A 92 -9.66 -12.23 -10.12
N MET A 93 -10.66 -12.25 -11.00
CA MET A 93 -10.63 -11.53 -12.27
C MET A 93 -10.49 -10.02 -12.07
N ILE A 94 -11.33 -9.40 -11.25
CA ILE A 94 -11.27 -7.95 -10.96
C ILE A 94 -9.89 -7.58 -10.42
N SER A 95 -9.36 -8.37 -9.48
CA SER A 95 -8.06 -8.10 -8.87
C SER A 95 -6.92 -8.18 -9.89
N ARG A 96 -6.88 -9.24 -10.71
CA ARG A 96 -5.87 -9.42 -11.76
C ARG A 96 -5.97 -8.35 -12.85
N TRP A 97 -7.19 -8.00 -13.27
CA TRP A 97 -7.42 -6.98 -14.29
C TRP A 97 -7.07 -5.58 -13.81
N GLY A 98 -7.53 -5.19 -12.62
CA GLY A 98 -7.17 -3.89 -12.02
C GLY A 98 -5.66 -3.74 -11.88
N ASN A 99 -4.99 -4.78 -11.40
CA ASN A 99 -3.54 -4.82 -11.32
C ASN A 99 -2.87 -4.72 -12.71
N ARG A 100 -3.36 -5.45 -13.71
CA ARG A 100 -2.87 -5.36 -15.09
C ARG A 100 -3.01 -3.94 -15.65
N CYS A 101 -4.14 -3.29 -15.44
CA CYS A 101 -4.36 -1.92 -15.87
C CYS A 101 -3.39 -0.95 -15.17
N ALA A 102 -3.17 -1.09 -13.87
CA ALA A 102 -2.14 -0.30 -13.18
C ALA A 102 -0.74 -0.52 -13.76
N ARG A 103 -0.36 -1.77 -14.07
CA ARG A 103 0.95 -2.09 -14.67
C ARG A 103 1.14 -1.41 -16.02
N TYR A 104 0.16 -1.51 -16.92
CA TYR A 104 0.34 -1.05 -18.29
C TYR A 104 -0.03 0.41 -18.50
N ILE A 105 -1.09 0.89 -17.86
CA ILE A 105 -1.58 2.25 -18.06
C ILE A 105 -0.79 3.23 -17.20
N ALA A 106 -0.49 2.90 -15.93
CA ALA A 106 0.29 3.80 -15.07
C ALA A 106 1.83 3.70 -15.27
N GLY A 107 2.29 2.96 -16.29
CA GLY A 107 3.72 2.84 -16.61
C GLY A 107 4.54 2.02 -15.60
N LEU A 108 3.90 1.11 -14.87
CA LEU A 108 4.53 0.27 -13.83
C LEU A 108 4.83 -1.15 -14.32
N HIS A 109 5.20 -1.27 -15.60
CA HIS A 109 5.36 -2.55 -16.31
C HIS A 109 6.21 -3.61 -15.57
N PRO A 110 7.37 -3.29 -14.97
CA PRO A 110 8.21 -4.32 -14.34
C PRO A 110 7.62 -4.87 -13.04
N ILE A 111 6.71 -4.15 -12.38
CA ILE A 111 6.15 -4.51 -11.08
C ILE A 111 4.95 -5.42 -11.29
N ARG A 112 4.88 -6.57 -10.61
CA ARG A 112 3.82 -7.56 -10.81
C ARG A 112 2.60 -7.35 -9.92
N ASP A 113 2.74 -6.72 -8.75
CA ASP A 113 1.62 -6.40 -7.85
C ASP A 113 1.59 -4.93 -7.45
N CYS A 114 1.00 -4.10 -8.32
CA CYS A 114 0.86 -2.65 -8.12
C CYS A 114 -0.23 -2.29 -7.10
N THR A 115 -1.07 -3.24 -6.69
CA THR A 115 -2.25 -3.00 -5.86
C THR A 115 -2.13 -3.55 -4.43
N ALA A 116 -1.00 -4.19 -4.09
CA ALA A 116 -0.73 -4.65 -2.74
C ALA A 116 -0.51 -3.48 -1.76
N GLY A 117 -1.20 -3.56 -0.62
CA GLY A 117 -1.09 -2.60 0.49
C GLY A 117 0.02 -2.90 1.49
N PHE A 118 0.64 -4.08 1.43
CA PHE A 118 1.73 -4.47 2.33
C PHE A 118 3.08 -4.01 1.77
N ARG A 119 3.67 -2.98 2.38
CA ARG A 119 4.85 -2.30 1.84
C ARG A 119 5.84 -1.95 2.93
N VAL A 120 7.13 -1.98 2.59
CA VAL A 120 8.22 -1.47 3.43
C VAL A 120 9.00 -0.44 2.63
N ILE A 121 9.15 0.78 3.14
CA ILE A 121 9.61 1.93 2.37
C ILE A 121 10.67 2.68 3.16
N ARG A 122 11.76 3.07 2.50
CA ARG A 122 12.77 3.97 3.10
C ARG A 122 12.18 5.36 3.30
N ALA A 123 12.39 5.94 4.48
CA ALA A 123 12.01 7.31 4.77
C ALA A 123 12.68 8.32 3.82
N SER A 124 13.93 8.05 3.42
CA SER A 124 14.67 8.89 2.46
C SER A 124 13.96 9.00 1.10
N LEU A 125 13.26 7.95 0.65
CA LEU A 125 12.42 8.00 -0.54
C LEU A 125 11.16 8.81 -0.29
N LEU A 126 10.48 8.60 0.85
CA LEU A 126 9.28 9.35 1.19
C LEU A 126 9.52 10.85 1.28
N ARG A 127 10.67 11.27 1.82
CA ARG A 127 11.06 12.69 1.90
C ARG A 127 11.26 13.33 0.51
N LYS A 128 11.49 12.55 -0.55
CA LYS A 128 11.54 13.03 -1.94
C LYS A 128 10.14 13.16 -2.56
N ILE A 129 9.13 12.51 -1.99
CA ILE A 129 7.76 12.51 -2.49
C ILE A 129 6.96 13.55 -1.71
N ARG A 130 6.33 14.50 -2.41
CA ARG A 130 5.36 15.40 -1.79
C ARG A 130 4.13 14.58 -1.41
N LEU A 131 3.92 14.31 -0.12
CA LEU A 131 2.85 13.43 0.35
C LEU A 131 1.45 13.96 -0.02
N ASP A 132 1.30 15.29 -0.13
CA ASP A 132 0.05 15.91 -0.57
C ASP A 132 -0.35 15.52 -2.01
N ASP A 133 0.63 15.21 -2.87
CA ASP A 133 0.37 14.70 -4.23
C ASP A 133 -0.26 13.29 -4.21
N LEU A 134 -0.24 12.60 -3.07
CA LEU A 134 -0.84 11.29 -2.89
C LEU A 134 -2.31 11.37 -2.46
N ASN A 135 -2.88 12.58 -2.32
CA ASN A 135 -4.25 12.78 -1.85
C ASN A 135 -5.29 12.42 -2.93
N VAL A 136 -5.38 11.13 -3.25
CA VAL A 136 -6.41 10.52 -4.08
C VAL A 136 -7.31 9.62 -3.25
N GLN A 137 -8.56 9.44 -3.66
CA GLN A 137 -9.49 8.61 -2.91
C GLN A 137 -9.30 7.11 -3.22
N GLY A 138 -9.76 6.30 -2.27
CA GLY A 138 -9.87 4.85 -2.41
C GLY A 138 -8.57 4.13 -2.74
N TYR A 139 -8.70 3.10 -3.59
CA TYR A 139 -7.62 2.19 -3.97
C TYR A 139 -6.60 2.81 -4.94
N ALA A 140 -6.92 3.95 -5.56
CA ALA A 140 -6.00 4.65 -6.45
C ALA A 140 -4.72 5.08 -5.72
N PHE A 141 -4.81 5.39 -4.41
CA PHE A 141 -3.67 5.77 -3.57
C PHE A 141 -2.49 4.82 -3.73
N THR A 142 -2.75 3.51 -3.64
CA THR A 142 -1.73 2.46 -3.70
C THR A 142 -0.94 2.51 -5.01
N VAL A 143 -1.62 2.78 -6.13
CA VAL A 143 -0.98 2.87 -7.47
C VAL A 143 -0.32 4.23 -7.69
N VAL A 144 -0.95 5.33 -7.30
CA VAL A 144 -0.37 6.68 -7.37
C VAL A 144 0.93 6.75 -6.58
N PHE A 145 0.91 6.21 -5.36
CA PHE A 145 2.06 6.21 -4.49
C PHE A 145 3.23 5.41 -5.09
N LEU A 146 2.94 4.22 -5.62
CA LEU A 146 3.95 3.43 -6.31
C LEU A 146 4.49 4.13 -7.56
N ASN A 147 3.63 4.78 -8.35
CA ASN A 147 4.06 5.56 -9.51
C ASN A 147 4.97 6.72 -9.11
N LYS A 148 4.64 7.49 -8.07
CA LYS A 148 5.47 8.58 -7.56
C LYS A 148 6.82 8.07 -7.04
N ALA A 149 6.86 6.89 -6.41
CA ALA A 149 8.10 6.24 -6.01
C ALA A 149 8.98 5.90 -7.22
N VAL A 150 8.43 5.25 -8.25
CA VAL A 150 9.17 4.92 -9.48
C VAL A 150 9.64 6.18 -10.21
N ARG A 151 8.83 7.25 -10.26
CA ARG A 151 9.23 8.54 -10.86
C ARG A 151 10.33 9.25 -10.09
N ASN A 152 10.52 8.93 -8.81
CA ASN A 152 11.66 9.36 -8.00
C ASN A 152 12.83 8.37 -8.03
N HIS A 153 12.87 7.51 -9.06
CA HIS A 153 13.94 6.52 -9.30
C HIS A 153 14.12 5.50 -8.18
N ALA A 154 13.06 5.19 -7.43
CA ALA A 154 13.10 4.17 -6.39
C ALA A 154 13.46 2.79 -6.95
N ILE A 155 14.36 2.08 -6.26
CA ILE A 155 14.60 0.66 -6.50
C ILE A 155 13.46 -0.13 -5.86
N VAL A 156 12.55 -0.63 -6.70
CA VAL A 156 11.39 -1.42 -6.25
C VAL A 156 11.70 -2.91 -6.26
N LYS A 157 11.50 -3.60 -5.13
CA LYS A 157 11.58 -5.07 -5.03
C LYS A 157 10.23 -5.68 -4.63
N GLU A 158 9.94 -6.86 -5.15
CA GLU A 158 8.75 -7.64 -4.81
C GLU A 158 9.14 -8.90 -4.05
N VAL A 159 8.57 -9.07 -2.86
CA VAL A 159 8.79 -10.21 -1.97
C VAL A 159 7.51 -11.05 -1.97
N PRO A 160 7.54 -12.36 -2.29
CA PRO A 160 6.32 -13.16 -2.43
C PRO A 160 5.60 -13.31 -1.10
N VAL A 161 4.33 -12.91 -0.97
CA VAL A 161 3.52 -13.11 0.25
C VAL A 161 2.24 -13.89 -0.04
N GLU A 162 1.73 -14.55 0.98
CA GLU A 162 0.40 -15.17 0.94
C GLU A 162 -0.61 -14.21 1.54
N PHE A 163 -1.52 -13.70 0.71
CA PHE A 163 -2.63 -12.90 1.19
C PHE A 163 -3.72 -13.85 1.70
N VAL A 164 -4.19 -13.62 2.92
CA VAL A 164 -5.29 -14.36 3.53
C VAL A 164 -6.54 -13.49 3.49
N ASP A 165 -7.72 -14.08 3.31
CA ASP A 165 -8.95 -13.27 3.36
C ASP A 165 -9.20 -12.79 4.80
N ARG A 166 -9.80 -11.60 4.93
CA ARG A 166 -10.10 -11.01 6.24
C ARG A 166 -10.92 -11.98 7.09
N VAL A 167 -10.55 -12.11 8.37
CA VAL A 167 -11.28 -12.98 9.31
C VAL A 167 -12.67 -12.39 9.63
N ARG A 168 -12.86 -11.07 9.51
CA ARG A 168 -14.12 -10.36 9.81
C ARG A 168 -14.36 -9.17 8.88
N GLY A 169 -15.62 -8.92 8.51
CA GLY A 169 -16.09 -7.72 7.79
C GLY A 169 -16.41 -7.93 6.30
N VAL A 170 -17.23 -7.04 5.72
CA VAL A 170 -17.59 -7.06 4.30
C VAL A 170 -16.58 -6.23 3.49
N SER A 171 -16.32 -6.64 2.24
CA SER A 171 -15.49 -5.84 1.31
C SER A 171 -16.06 -4.43 1.17
N LYS A 172 -15.21 -3.41 1.32
CA LYS A 172 -15.57 -2.01 1.10
C LYS A 172 -15.41 -1.59 -0.37
N LEU A 173 -15.02 -2.52 -1.25
CA LEU A 173 -14.88 -2.28 -2.69
C LEU A 173 -16.26 -2.25 -3.36
N GLY A 174 -16.71 -1.06 -3.74
CA GLY A 174 -17.87 -0.87 -4.61
C GLY A 174 -17.47 -0.65 -6.08
N VAL A 175 -18.46 -0.70 -6.97
CA VAL A 175 -18.30 -0.31 -8.39
C VAL A 175 -17.77 1.13 -8.54
N PRO A 176 -18.19 2.13 -7.72
CA PRO A 176 -17.62 3.47 -7.80
C PRO A 176 -16.11 3.51 -7.55
N ASP A 177 -15.59 2.74 -6.58
CA ASP A 177 -14.15 2.67 -6.30
C ASP A 177 -13.35 2.10 -7.48
N ILE A 178 -13.95 1.13 -8.20
CA ILE A 178 -13.35 0.54 -9.41
C ILE A 178 -13.27 1.57 -10.53
N LEU A 179 -14.35 2.32 -10.78
CA LEU A 179 -14.38 3.36 -11.80
C LEU A 179 -13.39 4.48 -11.47
N GLU A 180 -13.33 4.91 -10.22
CA GLU A 180 -12.40 5.93 -9.77
C GLU A 180 -10.94 5.46 -9.90
N PHE A 181 -10.68 4.20 -9.59
CA PHE A 181 -9.37 3.58 -9.82
C PHE A 181 -8.96 3.69 -11.30
N PHE A 182 -9.84 3.34 -12.23
CA PHE A 182 -9.53 3.43 -13.66
C PHE A 182 -9.28 4.88 -14.11
N LEU A 183 -10.13 5.83 -13.71
CA LEU A 183 -9.94 7.24 -14.05
C LEU A 183 -8.61 7.79 -13.52
N ASN A 184 -8.25 7.46 -12.29
CA ASN A 184 -6.98 7.90 -11.70
C ASN A 184 -5.78 7.22 -12.38
N VAL A 185 -5.87 5.93 -12.71
CA VAL A 185 -4.81 5.23 -13.46
C VAL A 185 -4.53 5.90 -14.81
N TRP A 186 -5.57 6.36 -15.52
CA TRP A 186 -5.40 7.17 -16.73
C TRP A 186 -4.80 8.54 -16.43
N LYS A 187 -5.28 9.25 -15.40
CA LYS A 187 -4.70 10.54 -15.00
C LYS A 187 -3.21 10.44 -14.66
N ILE A 188 -2.77 9.38 -13.97
CA ILE A 188 -1.35 9.14 -13.66
C ILE A 188 -0.50 9.11 -14.94
N ARG A 189 -1.01 8.48 -16.01
CA ARG A 189 -0.28 8.34 -17.28
C ARG A 189 -0.04 9.66 -18.01
N PHE A 190 -0.97 10.60 -17.87
CA PHE A 190 -0.96 11.89 -18.58
C PHE A 190 -0.64 13.08 -17.68
N SER A 191 -0.61 12.89 -16.36
CA SER A 191 -0.08 13.84 -15.39
C SER A 191 1.42 13.99 -15.64
N ARG A 192 1.74 14.98 -16.47
CA ARG A 192 3.06 15.61 -16.48
C ARG A 192 3.28 16.17 -15.08
N SER A 193 4.42 15.79 -14.50
CA SER A 193 4.86 16.38 -13.24
C SER A 193 5.32 17.80 -13.48
#